data_AF-A0A7X9DFP5-F1
#
_entry.id   AF-A0A7X9DFP5-F1
#
_cell.length_a   1.000
_cell.length_b   1.000
_cell.length_c   1.000
_cell.angle_alpha   90.00
_cell.angle_beta   90.00
_cell.angle_gamma   90.00
#
_symmetry.space_group_name_H-M   'P 1'
#
loop_
_entity.id
_entity.type
_entity.pdbx_description
1 polymer ?
#
loop_
_entity_poly.entity_id
_entity_poly.type
_entity_poly.pdbx_seq_one_letter_code
_entity_poly.pdbx_strand_id
1 'polypeptide(L)'
;MKWYEDINLQILSLHTSSAIVFDLQLFAAEDEGRTEEPTEKKLREAREKGQVAKTEELPQALVVIFAMITIVVFCGFIFETIIRMMHYYLTSFSHFQLTERSLFHEAIATGIESFKILLPIFVATVIAALLGNIA
;
A
#
# COMPACT_ATOMS: atom_id res chain seq x y z
N MET A 1 62.12 -34.87 4.31
CA MET A 1 61.33 -33.66 4.64
C MET A 1 61.01 -32.87 3.36
N LYS A 2 60.57 -33.52 2.27
CA LYS A 2 60.18 -32.87 1.00
C LYS A 2 58.66 -32.77 0.81
N TRP A 3 57.91 -33.61 1.51
CA TRP A 3 56.46 -33.73 1.48
C TRP A 3 55.71 -32.52 2.07
N TYR A 4 56.40 -31.59 2.75
CA TYR A 4 55.80 -30.38 3.35
C TYR A 4 55.88 -29.16 2.41
N GLU A 5 56.91 -29.07 1.57
CA GLU A 5 57.04 -27.99 0.57
C GLU A 5 56.05 -28.17 -0.59
N ASP A 6 55.82 -29.40 -1.03
CA ASP A 6 54.84 -29.70 -2.09
C ASP A 6 53.39 -29.41 -1.66
N ILE A 7 53.04 -29.67 -0.38
CA ILE A 7 51.72 -29.33 0.17
C ILE A 7 51.51 -27.81 0.21
N ASN A 8 52.53 -27.04 0.58
CA ASN A 8 52.44 -25.58 0.58
C ASN A 8 52.30 -24.98 -0.82
N LEU A 9 52.95 -25.56 -1.83
CA LEU A 9 52.81 -25.10 -3.22
C LEU A 9 51.44 -25.46 -3.82
N GLN A 10 50.86 -26.59 -3.43
CA GLN A 10 49.54 -27.02 -3.86
C GLN A 10 48.40 -26.25 -3.17
N ILE A 11 48.62 -25.77 -1.93
CA ILE A 11 47.72 -24.86 -1.21
C ILE A 11 47.77 -23.45 -1.82
N LEU A 12 48.93 -22.98 -2.29
CA LEU A 12 49.08 -21.63 -2.86
C LEU A 12 48.41 -21.47 -4.24
N SER A 13 48.13 -22.57 -4.96
CA SER A 13 47.47 -22.52 -6.28
C SER A 13 45.95 -22.75 -6.22
N LEU A 14 45.34 -22.94 -5.04
CA LEU A 14 43.91 -23.27 -4.89
C LEU A 14 43.01 -22.10 -4.42
N HIS A 15 43.41 -20.85 -4.64
CA HIS A 15 42.47 -19.73 -4.54
C HIS A 15 42.03 -19.25 -5.93
N THR A 16 41.35 -20.12 -6.66
CA THR A 16 40.36 -19.67 -7.64
C THR A 16 39.23 -19.03 -6.84
N SER A 17 39.17 -17.72 -6.83
CA SER A 17 37.89 -17.04 -6.72
C SER A 17 38.02 -15.78 -7.53
N SER A 18 37.31 -15.76 -8.65
CA SER A 18 37.04 -14.58 -9.47
C SER A 18 36.74 -13.40 -8.55
N ALA A 19 37.73 -12.54 -8.35
CA ALA A 19 37.51 -11.27 -7.68
C ALA A 19 36.59 -10.49 -8.63
N ILE A 20 35.31 -10.40 -8.25
CA ILE A 20 34.44 -9.38 -8.81
C ILE A 20 35.15 -8.07 -8.46
N VAL A 21 35.80 -7.46 -9.44
CA VAL A 21 36.37 -6.13 -9.30
C VAL A 21 35.17 -5.19 -9.19
N PHE A 22 34.75 -4.93 -7.95
CA PHE A 22 33.78 -3.89 -7.66
C PHE A 22 34.47 -2.56 -7.94
N ASP A 23 34.22 -2.01 -9.11
CA ASP A 23 34.65 -0.67 -9.45
C ASP A 23 33.83 0.31 -8.62
N LEU A 24 34.40 0.72 -7.47
CA LEU A 24 33.78 1.67 -6.55
C LEU A 24 33.60 3.05 -7.18
N GLN A 25 34.23 3.32 -8.34
CA GLN A 25 34.01 4.54 -9.11
C GLN A 25 32.63 4.56 -9.78
N LEU A 26 32.00 3.39 -9.96
CA LEU A 26 30.64 3.30 -10.48
C LEU A 26 29.58 3.75 -9.46
N PHE A 27 29.89 3.65 -8.16
CA PHE A 27 29.08 4.13 -7.05
C PHE A 27 29.50 5.53 -6.57
N ALA A 28 30.62 6.05 -7.07
CA ALA A 28 30.95 7.46 -6.96
C ALA A 28 30.04 8.23 -7.94
N ALA A 29 28.74 8.26 -7.67
CA ALA A 29 27.85 9.21 -8.28
C ALA A 29 28.47 10.59 -8.07
N GLU A 30 28.64 11.35 -9.15
CA GLU A 30 29.32 12.65 -9.23
C GLU A 30 28.76 13.72 -8.25
N ASP A 31 27.66 13.38 -7.55
CA ASP A 31 26.92 14.21 -6.60
C ASP A 31 26.87 13.67 -5.14
N GLU A 32 27.23 12.41 -4.85
CA GLU A 32 27.21 11.85 -3.47
C GLU A 32 28.53 12.14 -2.74
N GLY A 33 28.64 13.35 -2.20
CA GLY A 33 29.80 13.80 -1.42
C GLY A 33 29.97 15.32 -1.34
N ARG A 34 29.14 16.09 -2.05
CA ARG A 34 29.12 17.55 -1.96
C ARG A 34 28.28 17.96 -0.75
N THR A 35 28.93 18.48 0.29
CA THR A 35 28.29 19.11 1.46
C THR A 35 27.76 20.52 1.17
N GLU A 36 27.77 20.95 -0.08
CA GLU A 36 27.18 22.21 -0.52
C GLU A 36 25.69 22.02 -0.80
N GLU A 37 24.87 22.88 -0.22
CA GLU A 37 23.44 22.94 -0.54
C GLU A 37 23.26 23.13 -2.06
N PRO A 38 22.31 22.42 -2.69
CA PRO A 38 22.10 22.49 -4.12
C PRO A 38 21.81 23.94 -4.53
N THR A 39 22.64 24.47 -5.43
CA THR A 39 22.51 25.85 -5.93
C THR A 39 21.12 26.09 -6.49
N GLU A 40 20.57 27.31 -6.38
CA GLU A 40 19.23 27.67 -6.88
C GLU A 40 18.96 27.23 -8.33
N LYS A 41 20.01 27.19 -9.17
CA LYS A 41 19.95 26.68 -10.54
C LYS A 41 19.67 25.17 -10.61
N LYS A 42 20.32 24.34 -9.78
CA LYS A 42 20.05 22.89 -9.71
C LYS A 42 18.65 22.60 -9.15
N LEU A 43 18.19 23.34 -8.15
CA LEU A 43 16.82 23.24 -7.63
C LEU A 43 15.77 23.64 -8.66
N ARG A 44 16.04 24.70 -9.44
CA ARG A 44 15.15 25.13 -10.53
C ARG A 44 15.13 24.11 -11.66
N GLU A 45 16.28 23.58 -12.05
CA GLU A 45 16.37 22.49 -13.05
C GLU A 45 15.70 21.20 -12.56
N ALA A 46 15.78 20.85 -11.27
CA ALA A 46 15.06 19.72 -10.70
C ALA A 46 13.54 19.92 -10.75
N ARG A 47 13.05 21.13 -10.45
CA ARG A 47 11.63 21.51 -10.60
C ARG A 47 11.19 21.53 -12.07
N GLU A 48 12.00 22.06 -12.98
CA GLU A 48 11.75 22.08 -14.43
C GLU A 48 11.77 20.67 -15.04
N LYS A 49 12.58 19.76 -14.49
CA LYS A 49 12.62 18.32 -14.86
C LYS A 49 11.51 17.50 -14.19
N GLY A 50 10.64 18.11 -13.39
CA GLY A 50 9.54 17.42 -12.70
C GLY A 50 9.96 16.54 -11.53
N GLN A 51 11.20 16.66 -11.04
CA GLN A 51 11.66 16.03 -9.79
C GLN A 51 11.16 16.83 -8.58
N VAL A 52 9.83 16.95 -8.47
CA VAL A 52 9.20 17.30 -7.20
C VAL A 52 9.19 16.01 -6.39
N ALA A 53 9.63 16.06 -5.13
CA ALA A 53 9.64 14.90 -4.23
C ALA A 53 8.20 14.40 -4.00
N LYS A 54 7.70 13.56 -4.91
CA LYS A 54 6.42 12.90 -4.76
C LYS A 54 6.63 11.72 -3.80
N THR A 55 6.19 11.86 -2.57
CA THR A 55 6.27 10.77 -1.60
C THR A 55 5.24 9.73 -2.00
N GLU A 56 5.68 8.57 -2.49
CA GLU A 56 4.76 7.50 -2.93
C GLU A 56 3.83 7.02 -1.80
N GLU A 57 4.19 7.27 -0.54
CA GLU A 57 3.41 6.88 0.63
C GLU A 57 2.31 7.88 1.02
N LEU A 58 2.36 9.13 0.53
CA LEU A 58 1.39 10.17 0.88
C LEU A 58 -0.06 9.83 0.47
N PRO A 59 -0.33 9.33 -0.75
CA PRO A 59 -1.68 8.93 -1.14
C PRO A 59 -2.23 7.82 -0.25
N GLN A 60 -1.39 6.85 0.14
CA GLN A 60 -1.81 5.72 0.96
C GLN A 60 -2.18 6.16 2.38
N ALA A 61 -1.38 7.04 2.98
CA ALA A 61 -1.69 7.62 4.29
C ALA A 61 -3.01 8.40 4.28
N LEU A 62 -3.26 9.19 3.23
CA LEU A 62 -4.51 9.95 3.08
C LEU A 62 -5.73 9.05 2.97
N VAL A 63 -5.67 7.96 2.20
CA VAL A 63 -6.78 7.00 2.09
C VAL A 63 -7.15 6.43 3.45
N VAL A 64 -6.17 6.04 4.27
CA VAL A 64 -6.42 5.47 5.61
C VAL A 64 -7.07 6.50 6.54
N ILE A 65 -6.57 7.74 6.55
CA ILE A 65 -7.12 8.83 7.38
C ILE A 65 -8.58 9.11 7.00
N PHE A 66 -8.87 9.24 5.70
CA PHE A 66 -10.23 9.49 5.22
C PHE A 66 -11.17 8.31 5.48
N ALA A 67 -10.69 7.07 5.34
CA ALA A 67 -11.47 5.88 5.69
C ALA A 67 -11.86 5.91 7.18
N MET A 68 -10.92 6.22 8.07
CA MET A 68 -11.16 6.29 9.51
C MET A 68 -12.17 7.39 9.87
N ILE A 69 -12.00 8.60 9.31
CA ILE A 69 -12.95 9.71 9.50
C ILE A 69 -14.35 9.32 9.04
N THR A 70 -14.44 8.67 7.88
CA THR A 70 -15.73 8.23 7.31
C THR A 70 -16.41 7.23 8.22
N ILE A 71 -15.68 6.24 8.73
CA ILE A 71 -16.25 5.26 9.67
C ILE A 71 -16.78 5.96 10.92
N VAL A 72 -16.03 6.92 11.49
CA VAL A 72 -16.46 7.64 12.69
C VAL A 72 -17.72 8.48 12.43
N VAL A 73 -17.77 9.21 11.32
CA VAL A 73 -18.91 10.07 10.95
C VAL A 73 -20.16 9.23 10.64
N PHE A 74 -19.99 8.12 9.92
CA PHE A 74 -21.11 7.25 9.52
C PHE A 74 -21.39 6.12 10.51
N CYS A 75 -20.69 6.07 11.65
CA CYS A 75 -20.82 5.03 12.66
C CYS A 75 -22.28 4.82 13.09
N GLY A 76 -23.00 5.91 13.40
CA GLY A 76 -24.42 5.84 13.77
C GLY A 76 -25.30 5.21 12.69
N PHE A 77 -25.10 5.63 11.43
CA PHE A 77 -25.82 5.07 10.28
C PHE A 77 -25.55 3.56 10.10
N ILE A 78 -24.29 3.13 10.26
CA ILE A 78 -23.89 1.73 10.17
C ILE A 78 -24.57 0.92 11.28
N PHE A 79 -24.48 1.39 12.53
CA PHE A 79 -25.10 0.73 13.68
C PHE A 79 -26.62 0.62 13.54
N GLU A 80 -27.29 1.71 13.15
CA GLU A 80 -28.74 1.70 12.93
C GLU A 80 -29.14 0.72 11.84
N THR A 81 -28.39 0.65 10.74
CA THR A 81 -28.67 -0.29 9.64
C THR A 81 -28.54 -1.73 10.12
N ILE A 82 -27.47 -2.06 10.85
CA ILE A 82 -27.26 -3.40 11.42
C ILE A 82 -28.38 -3.77 12.40
N ILE A 83 -28.72 -2.87 13.33
CA ILE A 83 -29.80 -3.12 14.31
C ILE A 83 -31.13 -3.34 13.59
N ARG A 84 -31.43 -2.54 12.57
CA ARG A 84 -32.68 -2.66 11.79
C ARG A 84 -32.77 -3.99 11.06
N MET A 85 -31.67 -4.43 10.43
CA MET A 85 -31.59 -5.73 9.78
C MET A 85 -31.75 -6.86 10.80
N MET A 86 -31.06 -6.78 11.94
CA MET A 86 -31.16 -7.77 13.01
C MET A 86 -32.61 -7.87 13.52
N HIS A 87 -33.26 -6.74 13.78
CA HIS A 87 -34.65 -6.69 14.22
C HIS A 87 -35.57 -7.35 13.19
N TYR A 88 -35.43 -6.98 11.91
CA TYR A 88 -36.20 -7.54 10.82
C TYR A 88 -36.11 -9.07 10.76
N TYR A 89 -34.90 -9.63 10.79
CA TYR A 89 -34.69 -11.07 10.72
C TYR A 89 -35.17 -11.81 11.98
N LEU A 90 -35.01 -11.22 13.16
CA LEU A 90 -35.51 -11.81 14.40
C LEU A 90 -37.04 -11.82 14.46
N THR A 91 -37.71 -10.77 13.98
CA THR A 91 -39.18 -10.70 14.00
C THR A 91 -39.84 -11.46 12.86
N SER A 92 -39.20 -11.53 11.68
CA SER A 92 -39.77 -12.19 10.50
C SER A 92 -39.57 -13.71 10.49
N PHE A 93 -38.83 -14.26 11.46
CA PHE A 93 -38.49 -15.69 11.51
C PHE A 93 -39.73 -16.61 11.55
N SER A 94 -40.85 -16.19 12.17
CA SER A 94 -42.07 -17.02 12.23
C SER A 94 -42.91 -17.01 10.95
N HIS A 95 -42.66 -16.06 10.03
CA HIS A 95 -43.42 -15.90 8.79
C HIS A 95 -42.61 -16.28 7.55
N PHE A 96 -41.38 -16.75 7.74
CA PHE A 96 -40.46 -17.04 6.65
C PHE A 96 -40.88 -18.31 5.90
N GLN A 97 -41.55 -18.13 4.75
CA GLN A 97 -41.79 -19.23 3.82
C GLN A 97 -40.56 -19.42 2.94
N LEU A 98 -39.80 -20.49 3.21
CA LEU A 98 -38.60 -20.86 2.47
C LEU A 98 -38.95 -21.32 1.05
N THR A 99 -39.17 -20.37 0.15
CA THR A 99 -39.28 -20.58 -1.30
C THR A 99 -38.04 -20.00 -1.98
N GLU A 100 -37.54 -20.63 -3.05
CA GLU A 100 -36.35 -20.15 -3.79
C GLU A 100 -36.46 -18.67 -4.20
N ARG A 101 -37.64 -18.25 -4.67
CA ARG A 101 -37.92 -16.84 -5.03
C ARG A 101 -37.80 -15.89 -3.83
N SER A 102 -38.22 -16.31 -2.64
CA SER A 102 -38.14 -15.48 -1.42
C SER A 102 -36.69 -15.34 -0.95
N LEU A 103 -35.91 -16.42 -1.04
CA LEU A 103 -34.48 -16.41 -0.68
C LEU A 103 -33.69 -15.47 -1.59
N PHE A 104 -33.95 -15.51 -2.90
CA PHE A 104 -33.27 -14.61 -3.85
C PHE A 104 -33.62 -13.15 -3.61
N HIS A 105 -34.89 -12.85 -3.32
CA HIS A 105 -35.34 -11.49 -3.00
C HIS A 105 -34.68 -10.96 -1.73
N GLU A 106 -34.65 -11.76 -0.67
CA GLU A 106 -34.01 -11.43 0.61
C GLU A 106 -32.48 -11.27 0.48
N ALA A 107 -31.83 -12.11 -0.33
CA ALA A 107 -30.41 -11.98 -0.61
C ALA A 107 -30.07 -10.66 -1.30
N ILE A 108 -30.88 -10.25 -2.29
CA ILE A 108 -30.71 -8.95 -2.95
C ILE A 108 -30.97 -7.81 -1.98
N ALA A 109 -32.04 -7.86 -1.19
CA ALA A 109 -32.38 -6.81 -0.22
C ALA A 109 -31.26 -6.61 0.81
N THR A 110 -30.76 -7.71 1.39
CA THR A 110 -29.59 -7.72 2.30
C THR A 110 -28.35 -7.16 1.63
N GLY A 111 -28.11 -7.55 0.37
CA GLY A 111 -26.98 -7.07 -0.42
C GLY A 111 -27.02 -5.56 -0.65
N ILE A 112 -28.21 -5.01 -0.93
CA ILE A 112 -28.41 -3.57 -1.12
C ILE A 112 -28.15 -2.81 0.19
N GLU A 113 -28.68 -3.28 1.34
CA GLU A 113 -28.41 -2.64 2.63
C GLU A 113 -26.92 -2.68 3.01
N SER A 114 -26.26 -3.81 2.76
CA SER A 114 -24.82 -3.94 2.98
C SER A 114 -24.02 -3.01 2.05
N PHE A 115 -24.45 -2.87 0.80
CA PHE A 115 -23.80 -1.97 -0.16
C PHE A 115 -23.95 -0.50 0.25
N LYS A 116 -25.10 -0.09 0.81
CA LYS A 116 -25.30 1.28 1.33
C LYS A 116 -24.31 1.62 2.45
N ILE A 117 -23.94 0.66 3.29
CA ILE A 117 -22.90 0.83 4.33
C ILE A 117 -21.52 1.03 3.71
N LEU A 118 -21.18 0.26 2.68
CA LEU A 118 -19.88 0.35 2.01
C LEU A 118 -19.74 1.61 1.15
N LEU A 119 -20.84 2.10 0.57
CA LEU A 119 -20.85 3.24 -0.35
C LEU A 119 -20.12 4.49 0.17
N PRO A 120 -20.39 5.03 1.38
CA PRO A 120 -19.67 6.20 1.89
C PRO A 120 -18.16 5.94 2.05
N ILE A 121 -17.77 4.72 2.46
CA ILE A 121 -16.36 4.34 2.61
C ILE A 121 -15.67 4.35 1.24
N PHE A 122 -16.28 3.75 0.22
CA PHE A 122 -15.73 3.77 -1.14
C PHE A 122 -15.61 5.17 -1.73
N VAL A 123 -16.64 6.00 -1.56
CA VAL A 123 -16.60 7.39 -2.05
C VAL A 123 -15.47 8.15 -1.38
N ALA A 124 -15.32 8.03 -0.06
CA ALA A 124 -14.26 8.70 0.68
C ALA A 124 -12.86 8.24 0.27
N THR A 125 -12.64 6.93 0.09
CA THR A 125 -11.33 6.40 -0.31
C THR A 125 -10.96 6.78 -1.74
N VAL A 126 -11.92 6.81 -2.66
CA VAL A 126 -11.69 7.28 -4.04
C VAL A 126 -11.31 8.77 -4.04
N ILE A 127 -12.03 9.60 -3.29
CA ILE A 127 -11.70 11.03 -3.17
C ILE A 127 -10.30 11.21 -2.59
N ALA A 128 -9.97 10.49 -1.51
CA ALA A 128 -8.66 10.55 -0.87
C ALA A 128 -7.53 10.11 -1.81
N ALA A 129 -7.75 9.04 -2.60
CA ALA A 129 -6.78 8.55 -3.58
C ALA A 129 -6.55 9.56 -4.71
N LEU A 130 -7.62 10.19 -5.22
CA LEU A 130 -7.52 11.23 -6.25
C LEU A 130 -6.76 12.46 -5.72
N LEU A 131 -7.09 12.92 -4.51
CA LEU A 131 -6.39 14.03 -3.87
C LEU A 131 -4.90 13.71 -3.64
N GLY A 132 -4.60 12.51 -3.16
CA GLY A 132 -3.23 12.06 -2.94
C GLY A 132 -2.42 11.94 -4.23
N ASN A 133 -3.04 11.59 -5.36
CA ASN A 133 -2.33 11.49 -6.64
C ASN A 133 -2.10 12.86 -7.31
N ILE A 134 -2.96 13.85 -7.04
CA ILE A 134 -2.84 15.22 -7.56
C ILE A 134 -1.81 16.05 -6.78
N ALA A 135 -1.67 15.80 -5.47
CA ALA A 135 -0.62 16.38 -4.64
C ALA A 135 0.77 15.73 -4.91
#